data_AF-A0A1H7RZI4-F1
#
_entry.id   AF-A0A1H7RZI4-F1
#
_cell.length_a   1.000
_cell.length_b   1.000
_cell.length_c   1.000
_cell.angle_alpha   90.00
_cell.angle_beta   90.00
_cell.angle_gamma   90.00
#
_symmetry.space_group_name_H-M   'P 1'
#
loop_
_entity.id
_entity.type
_entity.pdbx_description
1 polymer ?
#
loop_
_entity_poly.entity_id
_entity_poly.type
_entity_poly.pdbx_seq_one_letter_code
_entity_poly.pdbx_strand_id
1 'polypeptide(L)'
;MLYLYLGYIAAQLYAVTEKIIVSQISALAIFFSIVVFFLWSSFPVAGYLLAKLLRAKGALNPKLLFVFGCSFGVLENTLFHYNILSYGQETLGTFIVFCLSFALAYFSDNKPTFKPAL
;
A
#
# COMPACT_ATOMS: atom_id res chain seq x y z
N MET A 1 -10.04 -2.95 3.28
CA MET A 1 -9.21 -3.60 2.24
C MET A 1 -9.20 -2.79 0.96
N LEU A 2 -10.34 -2.63 0.26
CA LEU A 2 -10.39 -1.86 -0.99
C LEU A 2 -9.83 -0.42 -0.83
N TYR A 3 -10.20 0.29 0.23
CA TYR A 3 -9.69 1.63 0.51
C TYR A 3 -8.16 1.67 0.74
N LEU A 4 -7.58 0.64 1.37
CA LEU A 4 -6.14 0.53 1.58
C LEU A 4 -5.41 0.38 0.24
N TYR A 5 -5.95 -0.48 -0.63
CA TYR A 5 -5.44 -0.69 -1.99
C TYR A 5 -5.55 0.57 -2.86
N LEU A 6 -6.71 1.24 -2.83
CA LEU A 6 -6.92 2.48 -3.57
C LEU A 6 -5.95 3.58 -3.12
N GLY A 7 -5.74 3.74 -1.81
CA GLY A 7 -4.77 4.70 -1.28
C GLY A 7 -3.35 4.38 -1.74
N TYR A 8 -2.96 3.11 -1.65
CA TYR A 8 -1.63 2.65 -2.05
C TYR A 8 -1.36 2.86 -3.55
N ILE A 9 -2.30 2.46 -4.41
CA ILE A 9 -2.18 2.68 -5.86
C ILE A 9 -2.13 4.16 -6.21
N ALA A 10 -2.93 5.00 -5.55
CA ALA A 10 -2.95 6.43 -5.81
C ALA A 10 -1.56 7.06 -5.57
N ALA A 11 -0.88 6.67 -4.49
CA ALA A 11 0.48 7.13 -4.20
C ALA A 11 1.53 6.57 -5.18
N GLN A 12 1.39 5.30 -5.57
CA GLN A 12 2.32 4.64 -6.48
C GLN A 12 2.20 5.09 -7.94
N LEU A 13 0.99 5.48 -8.39
CA LEU A 13 0.74 5.99 -9.74
C LEU A 13 1.63 7.17 -10.10
N TYR A 14 1.93 8.04 -9.12
CA TYR A 14 2.83 9.17 -9.33
C TYR A 14 4.24 8.72 -9.72
N ALA A 15 4.84 7.82 -8.93
CA ALA A 15 6.19 7.31 -9.17
C ALA A 15 6.28 6.49 -10.47
N VAL A 16 5.24 5.70 -10.78
CA VAL A 16 5.17 4.95 -12.04
C VAL A 16 5.08 5.89 -13.25
N THR A 17 4.28 6.95 -13.16
CA THR A 17 4.13 7.93 -14.24
C THR A 17 5.45 8.65 -14.52
N GLU A 18 6.18 9.04 -13.46
CA GLU A 18 7.51 9.62 -13.59
C GLU A 18 8.48 8.67 -14.31
N LYS A 19 8.57 7.40 -13.88
CA LYS A 19 9.45 6.42 -14.53
C LYS A 19 9.08 6.18 -16.01
N ILE A 20 7.78 6.12 -16.34
CA ILE A 20 7.33 5.88 -17.73
C ILE A 20 7.68 7.07 -18.64
N ILE A 21 7.49 8.31 -18.19
CA ILE A 21 7.80 9.51 -18.97
C ILE A 21 9.30 9.59 -19.26
N VAL A 22 10.14 9.30 -18.27
CA VAL A 22 11.61 9.37 -18.41
C VAL A 22 12.16 8.24 -19.30
N SER A 23 11.55 7.05 -19.27
CA SER A 23 12.13 5.86 -19.90
C SER A 23 11.93 5.77 -21.42
N GLN A 24 11.17 6.67 -22.05
CA GLN A 24 10.87 6.69 -23.51
C GLN A 24 10.58 5.31 -24.12
N ILE A 25 9.85 4.46 -23.38
CA ILE A 25 9.56 3.08 -23.79
C ILE A 25 8.42 3.01 -24.81
N SER A 26 8.38 1.90 -25.57
CA SER A 26 7.32 1.67 -26.56
C SER A 26 5.93 1.58 -25.91
N ALA A 27 4.89 1.97 -26.66
CA ALA A 27 3.50 1.94 -26.16
C ALA A 27 3.06 0.55 -25.66
N LEU A 28 3.56 -0.53 -26.28
CA LEU A 28 3.28 -1.90 -25.86
C LEU A 28 3.94 -2.23 -24.52
N ALA A 29 5.15 -1.73 -24.27
CA ALA A 29 5.85 -1.89 -23.00
C ALA A 29 5.16 -1.10 -21.88
N ILE A 30 4.59 0.07 -22.18
CA ILE A 30 3.77 0.84 -21.23
C ILE A 30 2.55 0.02 -20.82
N PHE A 31 1.81 -0.54 -21.78
CA PHE A 31 0.64 -1.38 -21.51
C PHE A 31 0.99 -2.57 -20.61
N PHE A 32 2.06 -3.30 -20.94
CA PHE A 32 2.53 -4.42 -20.12
C PHE A 32 2.91 -3.97 -18.71
N SER A 33 3.62 -2.85 -18.57
CA SER A 33 4.04 -2.31 -17.27
C SER A 33 2.85 -1.94 -16.39
N ILE A 34 1.78 -1.37 -16.95
CA ILE A 34 0.55 -1.04 -16.21
C ILE A 34 -0.13 -2.31 -15.69
N VAL A 35 -0.26 -3.35 -16.52
CA VAL A 35 -0.87 -4.62 -16.11
C VAL A 35 -0.08 -5.27 -14.98
N VAL A 36 1.25 -5.34 -15.15
CA VAL A 36 2.16 -5.88 -14.13
C VAL A 36 2.08 -5.07 -12.83
N PHE A 37 1.99 -3.74 -12.93
CA PHE A 37 1.81 -2.86 -11.77
C PHE A 37 0.53 -3.16 -10.98
N PHE A 38 -0.60 -3.33 -11.65
CA PHE A 38 -1.86 -3.69 -10.97
C PHE A 38 -1.79 -5.07 -10.32
N LEU A 39 -1.14 -6.05 -10.97
CA LEU A 39 -0.94 -7.37 -10.38
C LEU A 39 -0.03 -7.31 -9.14
N TRP A 40 1.10 -6.62 -9.22
CA TRP A 40 2.08 -6.56 -8.13
C TRP A 40 1.65 -5.67 -6.97
N SER A 41 0.92 -4.58 -7.22
CA SER A 41 0.39 -3.70 -6.18
C SER A 41 -0.63 -4.38 -5.26
N SER A 42 -1.17 -5.53 -5.67
CA SER A 42 -2.04 -6.35 -4.82
C SER A 42 -1.28 -7.07 -3.69
N PHE A 43 0.01 -7.35 -3.90
CA PHE A 43 0.83 -8.11 -2.96
C PHE A 43 0.95 -7.44 -1.58
N PRO A 44 1.35 -6.16 -1.45
CA PRO A 44 1.45 -5.51 -0.14
C PRO A 44 0.12 -5.48 0.62
N VAL A 45 -1.00 -5.31 -0.09
CA VAL A 45 -2.34 -5.33 0.50
C VAL A 45 -2.76 -6.73 0.93
N ALA A 46 -2.21 -7.78 0.32
CA ALA A 46 -2.43 -9.17 0.74
C ALA A 46 -1.96 -9.41 2.20
N GLY A 47 -1.02 -8.63 2.73
CA GLY A 47 -0.63 -8.70 4.14
C GLY A 47 -1.79 -8.41 5.09
N TYR A 48 -2.61 -7.41 4.77
CA TYR A 48 -3.81 -7.08 5.53
C TYR A 48 -4.86 -8.21 5.45
N LEU A 49 -5.00 -8.85 4.28
CA LEU A 49 -5.86 -10.02 4.10
C LEU A 49 -5.39 -11.21 4.93
N LEU A 50 -4.08 -11.49 4.92
CA LEU A 50 -3.48 -12.58 5.67
C LEU A 50 -3.68 -12.40 7.18
N ALA A 51 -3.48 -11.19 7.70
CA ALA A 51 -3.73 -10.90 9.11
C ALA A 51 -5.22 -11.09 9.47
N LYS A 52 -6.14 -10.69 8.59
CA LYS A 52 -7.58 -10.94 8.78
C LYS A 52 -7.93 -12.42 8.78
N LEU A 53 -7.28 -13.23 7.94
CA LEU A 53 -7.41 -14.69 7.95
C LEU A 53 -6.92 -15.29 9.28
N LEU A 54 -5.87 -14.73 9.86
CA LEU A 54 -5.35 -15.07 11.19
C LEU A 54 -6.18 -14.49 12.35
N ARG A 55 -7.46 -14.17 12.10
CA ARG A 55 -8.44 -13.66 13.10
C ARG A 55 -8.11 -12.29 13.70
N ALA A 56 -7.39 -11.42 12.98
CA ALA A 56 -7.20 -10.04 13.42
C ALA A 56 -8.56 -9.29 13.54
N LYS A 57 -8.89 -8.86 14.76
CA LYS A 57 -10.17 -8.21 15.09
C LYS A 57 -10.20 -6.71 14.74
N GLY A 58 -9.08 -6.14 14.29
CA GLY A 58 -8.99 -4.71 13.97
C GLY A 58 -10.01 -4.27 12.92
N ALA A 59 -10.84 -3.29 13.27
CA ALA A 59 -11.80 -2.67 12.35
C ALA A 59 -11.48 -1.19 12.22
N LEU A 60 -10.62 -0.85 11.27
CA LEU A 60 -10.30 0.53 10.94
C LEU A 60 -11.39 1.14 10.06
N ASN A 61 -11.66 2.43 10.26
CA ASN A 61 -12.58 3.19 9.42
C ASN A 61 -12.06 3.23 7.97
N PRO A 62 -12.91 3.05 6.94
CA PRO A 62 -12.50 3.11 5.53
C PRO A 62 -11.69 4.36 5.16
N LYS A 63 -11.97 5.52 5.77
CA LYS A 63 -11.17 6.75 5.57
C LYS A 63 -9.74 6.62 6.08
N LEU A 64 -9.55 6.02 7.27
CA LEU A 64 -8.23 5.76 7.85
C LEU A 64 -7.46 4.74 7.00
N LEU A 65 -8.12 3.68 6.55
CA LEU A 65 -7.51 2.69 5.63
C LEU A 65 -6.98 3.36 4.35
N PHE A 66 -7.72 4.31 3.78
CA PHE A 66 -7.24 5.05 2.61
C PHE A 66 -6.00 5.88 2.91
N VAL A 67 -5.99 6.62 4.03
CA VAL A 67 -4.84 7.43 4.46
C VAL A 67 -3.61 6.56 4.73
N PHE A 68 -3.78 5.42 5.39
CA PHE A 68 -2.68 4.47 5.62
C PHE A 68 -2.16 3.88 4.31
N GLY A 69 -3.04 3.54 3.37
CA GLY A 69 -2.63 3.05 2.05
C GLY A 69 -1.78 4.06 1.30
N CYS A 70 -2.22 5.32 1.28
CA CYS A 70 -1.47 6.42 0.67
C CYS A 70 -0.12 6.62 1.37
N SER A 71 -0.12 6.62 2.72
CA SER A 71 1.10 6.75 3.52
C SER A 71 2.10 5.64 3.22
N PHE A 72 1.65 4.40 3.05
CA PHE A 72 2.52 3.27 2.72
C PHE A 72 3.14 3.39 1.33
N GLY A 73 2.37 3.81 0.31
CA GLY A 73 2.92 4.03 -1.03
C GLY A 73 3.92 5.19 -1.07
N VAL A 74 3.66 6.28 -0.33
CA VAL A 74 4.62 7.38 -0.19
C VAL A 74 5.88 6.92 0.56
N LEU A 75 5.72 6.13 1.62
CA LEU A 75 6.83 5.62 2.41
C LEU A 75 7.75 4.74 1.56
N GLU A 76 7.19 3.80 0.80
CA GLU A 76 7.96 2.98 -0.14
C GLU A 76 8.70 3.82 -1.18
N ASN A 77 8.02 4.78 -1.82
CA ASN A 77 8.66 5.70 -2.76
C ASN A 77 9.78 6.53 -2.11
N THR A 78 9.60 6.95 -0.86
CA THR A 78 10.61 7.69 -0.09
C THR A 78 11.84 6.81 0.17
N LEU A 79 11.66 5.53 0.49
CA LEU A 79 12.76 4.58 0.68
C LEU A 79 13.64 4.45 -0.58
N PHE A 80 13.03 4.43 -1.76
CA PHE A 80 13.76 4.41 -3.04
C PHE A 80 14.34 5.76 -3.42
N HIS A 81 13.61 6.86 -3.17
CA HIS A 81 14.05 8.20 -3.53
C HIS A 81 15.30 8.63 -2.76
N TYR A 82 15.40 8.31 -1.47
CA TYR A 82 16.58 8.57 -0.65
C TYR A 82 17.67 7.48 -0.75
N ASN A 83 17.53 6.53 -1.68
CA ASN A 83 18.47 5.43 -1.88
C ASN A 83 18.71 4.57 -0.61
N ILE A 84 17.75 4.58 0.32
CA ILE A 84 17.75 3.72 1.51
C ILE A 84 17.57 2.26 1.08
N LEU A 85 16.71 2.03 0.06
CA LEU A 85 16.67 0.80 -0.71
C LEU A 85 17.27 1.08 -2.09
N SER A 86 18.29 0.31 -2.46
CA SER A 86 18.92 0.41 -3.78
C SER A 86 18.04 -0.19 -4.88
N TYR A 87 18.24 0.30 -6.10
CA TYR A 87 17.59 -0.23 -7.31
C TYR A 87 17.91 -1.74 -7.44
N GLY A 88 16.87 -2.58 -7.49
CA GLY A 88 16.99 -4.05 -7.42
C GLY A 88 16.47 -4.66 -6.11
N GLN A 89 16.24 -3.85 -5.07
CA GLN A 89 15.60 -4.26 -3.81
C GLN A 89 14.10 -3.93 -3.78
N GLU A 90 13.46 -3.80 -4.94
CA GLU A 90 12.03 -3.47 -5.06
C GLU A 90 11.15 -4.46 -4.29
N THR A 91 11.51 -5.75 -4.31
CA THR A 91 10.86 -6.80 -3.52
C THR A 91 10.94 -6.56 -2.02
N LEU A 92 12.05 -6.01 -1.50
CA LEU A 92 12.19 -5.69 -0.07
C LEU A 92 11.29 -4.53 0.33
N GLY A 93 11.17 -3.49 -0.52
CA GLY A 93 10.27 -2.36 -0.28
C GLY A 93 8.83 -2.83 -0.15
N THR A 94 8.41 -3.67 -1.11
CA THR A 94 7.06 -4.22 -1.13
C THR A 94 6.82 -5.18 0.04
N PHE A 95 7.84 -5.93 0.47
CA PHE A 95 7.78 -6.78 1.66
C PHE A 95 7.64 -5.97 2.96
N ILE A 96 8.31 -4.82 3.07
CA ILE A 96 8.15 -3.91 4.22
C ILE A 96 6.70 -3.40 4.28
N VAL A 97 6.16 -2.95 3.15
CA VAL A 97 4.76 -2.49 3.08
C VAL A 97 3.78 -3.63 3.38
N PHE A 98 4.08 -4.86 2.95
CA PHE A 98 3.32 -6.05 3.32
C PHE A 98 3.27 -6.24 4.84
N CYS A 99 4.42 -6.18 5.52
CA CYS A 99 4.50 -6.29 6.98
C CYS A 99 3.73 -5.16 7.69
N LEU A 100 3.82 -3.92 7.18
CA LEU A 100 3.06 -2.78 7.72
C LEU A 100 1.55 -2.98 7.55
N SER A 101 1.11 -3.44 6.37
CA SER A 101 -0.28 -3.74 6.07
C SER A 101 -0.81 -4.89 6.93
N PHE A 102 0.02 -5.89 7.20
CA PHE A 102 -0.28 -6.98 8.12
C PHE A 102 -0.46 -6.47 9.55
N ALA A 103 0.49 -5.68 10.07
CA ALA A 103 0.40 -5.09 11.40
C ALA A 103 -0.82 -4.19 11.56
N LEU A 104 -1.14 -3.39 10.54
CA LEU A 104 -2.29 -2.49 10.53
C LEU A 104 -3.62 -3.21 10.78
N ALA A 105 -3.77 -4.46 10.32
CA ALA A 105 -4.99 -5.23 10.53
C ALA A 105 -5.26 -5.61 12.00
N TYR A 106 -4.25 -5.56 12.86
CA TYR A 106 -4.39 -5.77 14.31
C TYR A 106 -4.81 -4.49 15.05
N PHE A 107 -4.60 -3.32 14.47
CA PHE A 107 -5.07 -2.07 15.04
C PHE A 107 -6.58 -1.92 14.84
N SER A 108 -7.29 -1.67 15.93
CA SER A 108 -8.72 -1.35 15.92
C SER A 108 -8.90 0.10 16.31
N ASP A 109 -9.80 0.79 15.61
CA ASP A 109 -10.27 2.11 16.01
C ASP A 109 -11.25 1.90 17.17
N ASN A 110 -10.73 1.53 18.34
CA ASN A 110 -11.50 1.52 19.59
C ASN A 110 -11.77 2.98 19.94
N LYS A 111 -12.76 3.59 19.29
CA LYS A 111 -13.47 4.68 19.95
C LYS A 111 -14.02 4.07 21.23
N PRO A 112 -13.62 4.52 22.43
CA PRO A 112 -14.43 4.23 23.59
C PRO A 112 -15.80 4.80 23.24
N THR A 113 -16.79 3.94 23.04
CA THR A 113 -18.19 4.36 23.08
C THR A 113 -18.39 4.89 24.47
N PHE A 114 -18.17 6.20 24.65
CA PHE A 114 -18.67 6.93 25.79
C PHE A 114 -20.19 6.84 25.68
N LYS A 115 -20.74 5.79 26.28
CA LYS A 115 -22.17 5.64 26.51
C LYS A 115 -22.42 6.50 27.75
N PRO A 116 -22.99 7.71 27.63
CA PRO A 116 -23.43 8.40 28.82
C PRO A 116 -24.49 7.49 29.47
N ALA A 117 -24.17 7.01 30.66
CA ALA A 117 -25.16 6.38 31.50
C ALA A 117 -26.02 7.51 32.09
N LEU A 118 -27.18 7.77 31.48
CA LEU A 118 -28.39 8.25 32.15
C LEU A 118 -29.57 8.25 31.17
#